data_AF-A0A7C9TNB9-F1
#
_entry.id   AF-A0A7C9TNB9-F1
#
_cell.length_a   1.000
_cell.length_b   1.000
_cell.length_c   1.000
_cell.angle_alpha   90.00
_cell.angle_beta   90.00
_cell.angle_gamma   90.00
#
_symmetry.space_group_name_H-M   'P 1'
#
loop_
_entity.id
_entity.type
_entity.pdbx_description
1 polymer ?
#
loop_
_entity_poly.entity_id
_entity_poly.type
_entity_poly.pdbx_seq_one_letter_code
_entity_poly.pdbx_strand_id
1 'polypeptide(L)' 'MNRQAPHVLEALAQGHVLGTLRPATARGFARLLQRSAAAREAVRQWEERLAALALALPPAEPSAALRERVLARVTR' A
#
# COMPACT_ATOMS: atom_id res chain seq x y z
N MET A 1 -1.99 5.95 -23.73
CA MET A 1 -0.98 5.20 -22.95
C MET A 1 -1.61 3.96 -22.34
N ASN A 2 -1.06 2.77 -22.62
CA ASN A 2 -1.60 1.49 -22.15
C ASN A 2 -1.29 1.27 -20.67
N ARG A 3 -2.31 1.23 -19.81
CA ARG A 3 -2.16 1.03 -18.35
C ARG A 3 -1.71 -0.39 -17.96
N GLN A 4 -1.65 -1.31 -18.92
CA GLN A 4 -1.17 -2.68 -18.70
C GLN A 4 0.28 -2.88 -19.16
N ALA A 5 0.95 -1.83 -19.66
CA ALA A 5 2.37 -1.93 -19.93
C ALA A 5 3.12 -2.16 -18.61
N PRO A 6 4.07 -3.11 -18.54
CA PRO A 6 4.73 -3.50 -17.28
C PRO A 6 5.32 -2.32 -16.49
N HIS A 7 6.03 -1.41 -17.16
CA HIS A 7 6.62 -0.22 -16.54
C HIS A 7 5.57 0.75 -15.94
N VAL A 8 4.38 0.84 -16.54
CA VAL A 8 3.29 1.68 -16.01
C VAL A 8 2.70 1.04 -14.76
N LEU A 9 2.56 -0.29 -14.74
CA LEU A 9 2.07 -1.02 -13.56
C LEU A 9 3.04 -0.89 -12.39
N GLU A 10 4.34 -1.00 -12.63
CA GLU A 10 5.35 -0.83 -11.59
C GLU A 10 5.34 0.57 -10.97
N ALA A 11 5.28 1.63 -11.79
CA ALA A 11 5.22 3.00 -11.29
C ALA A 11 3.92 3.28 -10.51
N LEU A 12 2.78 2.76 -10.99
CA LEU A 12 1.51 2.88 -10.28
C LEU A 12 1.52 2.10 -8.95
N ALA A 13 2.08 0.89 -8.94
CA ALA A 13 2.22 0.08 -7.73
C ALA A 13 3.12 0.78 -6.70
N GLN A 14 4.28 1.30 -7.11
CA GLN A 14 5.18 2.07 -6.25
C GLN A 14 4.46 3.25 -5.62
N GLY A 15 3.80 4.08 -6.43
CA GLY A 15 3.07 5.24 -5.92
C GLY A 15 1.90 4.85 -5.02
N HIS A 16 1.25 3.72 -5.29
CA HIS A 16 0.14 3.21 -4.49
C HIS A 16 0.61 2.79 -3.10
N VAL A 17 1.66 1.96 -3.01
CA VAL A 17 2.18 1.46 -1.74
C VAL A 17 2.76 2.61 -0.89
N LEU A 18 3.40 3.60 -1.51
CA LEU A 18 3.90 4.79 -0.82
C LEU A 18 2.81 5.83 -0.48
N GLY A 19 1.57 5.64 -0.94
CA GLY A 19 0.48 6.60 -0.72
C GLY A 19 0.66 7.95 -1.43
N THR A 20 1.50 8.02 -2.47
CA THR A 20 1.86 9.28 -3.17
C THR A 20 1.03 9.55 -4.43
N LEU A 21 0.16 8.62 -4.82
CA LEU A 21 -0.73 8.83 -5.96
C LEU A 21 -1.71 9.98 -5.72
N ARG A 22 -1.96 10.78 -6.77
CA ARG A 22 -3.08 11.73 -6.79
C ARG A 22 -4.40 10.97 -6.54
N PRO A 23 -5.39 11.55 -5.83
CA PRO A 23 -6.62 10.84 -5.46
C PRO A 23 -7.38 10.20 -6.63
N ALA A 24 -7.42 10.86 -7.79
CA ALA A 24 -8.05 10.32 -8.99
C ALA A 24 -7.30 9.07 -9.53
N THR A 25 -5.97 9.11 -9.53
CA THR A 25 -5.11 7.99 -9.94
C THR A 25 -5.22 6.83 -8.96
N ALA A 26 -5.22 7.11 -7.65
CA ALA A 26 -5.39 6.11 -6.61
C ALA A 26 -6.70 5.33 -6.78
N ARG A 27 -7.83 6.03 -6.97
CA ARG A 27 -9.13 5.39 -7.24
C ARG A 27 -9.14 4.59 -8.54
N GLY A 28 -8.47 5.09 -9.58
CA GLY A 28 -8.31 4.37 -10.85
C GLY A 28 -7.53 3.07 -10.69
N PHE A 29 -6.40 3.12 -9.97
CA PHE A 29 -5.55 1.98 -9.72
C PHE A 29 -6.21 0.96 -8.78
N ALA A 30 -6.92 1.41 -7.74
CA ALA A 30 -7.70 0.53 -6.87
C ALA A 30 -8.72 -0.31 -7.64
N ARG A 31 -9.41 0.28 -8.63
CA ARG A 31 -10.29 -0.47 -9.55
C ARG A 31 -9.54 -1.44 -10.45
N LEU A 32 -8.30 -1.13 -10.83
CA LEU A 32 -7.45 -2.02 -11.62
C LEU A 32 -7.00 -3.24 -10.80
N LEU A 33 -6.66 -3.06 -9.52
CA LEU A 33 -6.26 -4.15 -8.62
C LEU A 33 -7.32 -5.24 -8.48
N GLN A 34 -8.61 -4.89 -8.56
CA GLN A 34 -9.70 -5.85 -8.51
C GLN A 34 -9.68 -6.84 -9.69
N ARG A 35 -9.22 -6.41 -10.86
CA ARG A 35 -9.36 -7.16 -12.13
C ARG A 35 -8.05 -7.59 -12.77
N SER A 36 -6.89 -7.24 -12.20
CA SER A 36 -5.59 -7.51 -12.80
C SER A 36 -4.66 -8.22 -11.81
N ALA A 37 -4.34 -9.47 -12.10
CA ALA A 37 -3.34 -10.23 -11.33
C ALA A 37 -1.95 -9.57 -11.40
N ALA A 38 -1.53 -9.09 -12.58
CA ALA A 38 -0.27 -8.38 -12.76
C ALA A 38 -0.16 -7.11 -11.90
N ALA A 39 -1.26 -6.37 -11.73
CA ALA A 39 -1.28 -5.19 -10.86
C ALA A 39 -1.12 -5.58 -9.38
N ARG A 40 -1.78 -6.67 -8.93
CA ARG A 40 -1.64 -7.17 -7.56
C ARG A 40 -0.22 -7.68 -7.28
N GLU A 41 0.36 -8.38 -8.26
CA GLU A 41 1.73 -8.87 -8.15
C GLU A 41 2.75 -7.72 -8.05
N ALA A 42 2.59 -6.66 -8.85
CA ALA A 42 3.43 -5.48 -8.74
C ALA A 42 3.32 -4.80 -7.36
N VAL A 43 2.12 -4.75 -6.77
CA VAL A 43 1.92 -4.23 -5.41
C VAL A 43 2.63 -5.12 -4.38
N ARG A 44 2.42 -6.45 -4.44
CA ARG A 44 3.06 -7.40 -3.52
C ARG A 44 4.58 -7.25 -3.51
N GLN A 45 5.21 -7.14 -4.68
CA GLN A 45 6.67 -6.97 -4.78
C GLN A 45 7.14 -5.67 -4.13
N TRP A 46 6.38 -4.58 -4.24
CA TRP A 46 6.71 -3.33 -3.58
C TRP A 46 6.48 -3.38 -2.07
N GLU A 47 5.42 -4.04 -1.61
CA GLU A 47 5.17 -4.28 -0.17
C GLU A 47 6.30 -5.09 0.46
N GLU A 48 6.77 -6.15 -0.20
CA GLU A 48 7.90 -6.97 0.28
C GLU A 48 9.20 -6.18 0.39
N ARG A 49 9.50 -5.36 -0.62
CA ARG A 49 10.70 -4.47 -0.60
C ARG A 49 10.62 -3.47 0.55
N LEU A 50 9.46 -2.86 0.78
CA LEU A 50 9.30 -1.86 1.84
C LEU A 50 9.19 -2.48 3.24
N ALA A 51 8.65 -3.69 3.36
CA ALA A 51 8.62 -4.42 4.63
C ALA A 51 10.04 -4.66 5.17
N ALA A 52 10.99 -5.02 4.29
CA ALA A 52 12.39 -5.16 4.67
C ALA A 52 12.99 -3.85 5.22
N LEU A 53 12.61 -2.70 4.65
CA LEU A 53 13.04 -1.38 5.15
C LEU A 53 12.39 -1.04 6.49
N ALA A 54 11.10 -1.34 6.67
CA ALA A 54 10.39 -1.10 7.92
C ALA A 54 11.01 -1.89 9.09
N LEU A 55 11.46 -3.12 8.84
CA LEU A 55 12.13 -3.96 9.83
C LEU A 55 13.52 -3.45 10.22
N ALA A 56 14.17 -2.65 9.37
CA ALA A 56 15.46 -2.05 9.67
C ALA A 56 15.35 -0.79 10.55
N LEU A 57 14.14 -0.24 10.74
CA LEU A 57 13.92 0.94 11.56
C LEU A 57 13.92 0.55 13.06
N PRO A 58 14.48 1.41 13.93
CA PRO A 58 14.33 1.22 15.38
C PRO A 58 12.84 1.17 15.77
N PRO A 59 12.44 0.27 16.67
CA PRO A 59 11.07 0.24 17.19
C PRO A 59 10.71 1.58 17.84
N ALA A 60 9.51 2.09 17.54
CA ALA A 60 8.95 3.27 18.17
C ALA A 60 7.79 2.84 19.09
N GLU A 61 7.96 3.02 20.40
CA GLU A 61 6.95 2.63 21.38
C GLU A 61 5.72 3.56 21.28
N PRO A 62 4.51 3.02 21.06
CA PRO A 62 3.30 3.82 21.06
C PRO A 62 2.90 4.27 22.47
N SER A 63 1.93 5.20 22.58
CA SER A 63 1.37 5.55 23.89
C SER A 63 0.59 4.38 24.49
N ALA A 64 0.66 4.22 25.81
CA ALA A 64 0.01 3.10 26.52
C ALA A 64 -1.50 2.98 26.23
N ALA A 65 -2.20 4.11 26.11
CA ALA A 65 -3.63 4.17 25.83
C ALA A 65 -4.01 3.83 24.37
N LEU A 66 -3.05 3.75 23.43
CA LEU A 66 -3.34 3.52 22.01
C LEU A 66 -4.04 2.18 21.81
N ARG A 67 -3.57 1.12 22.50
CA ARG A 67 -4.10 -0.22 22.37
C ARG A 67 -5.58 -0.29 22.74
N GLU A 68 -5.94 0.27 23.89
CA GLU A 68 -7.33 0.32 24.37
C GLU A 68 -8.23 1.08 23.40
N ARG A 69 -7.78 2.24 22.91
CA ARG A 69 -8.52 3.06 21.94
C ARG A 69 -8.79 2.32 20.62
N VAL A 70 -7.81 1.56 20.13
CA VAL A 70 -7.97 0.74 18.91
C VAL A 70 -9.01 -0.36 19.15
N LEU A 71 -8.91 -1.10 20.26
CA LEU A 71 -9.83 -2.19 20.58
C LEU A 71 -11.27 -1.71 20.78
N ALA A 72 -11.46 -0.57 21.45
CA ALA A 72 -12.78 0.03 21.63
C ALA A 72 -13.44 0.45 20.30
N ARG A 73 -12.66 0.84 19.28
CA ARG A 73 -13.15 1.23 17.95
C ARG A 73 -13.62 0.03 17.12
N VAL A 74 -12.93 -1.10 17.23
CA VAL A 74 -13.20 -2.31 16.44
C VAL A 74 -14.40 -3.10 16.98
N THR A 75 -14.64 -3.03 18.29
CA THR A 75 -15.68 -3.83 18.97
C THR A 75 -17.06 -3.14 19.04
N ARG A 76 -17.19 -1.93 18.48
CA ARG A 76 -18.43 -1.14 18.44
C ARG A 76 -19.08 -1.22 17.07
#